data_AF-A0A940STG1-F1
#
_entry.id   AF-A0A940STG1-F1
#
_cell.length_a   1.000
_cell.length_b   1.000
_cell.length_c   1.000
_cell.angle_alpha   90.00
_cell.angle_beta   90.00
_cell.angle_gamma   90.00
#
_symmetry.space_group_name_H-M   'P 1'
#
loop_
_entity.id
_entity.type
_entity.pdbx_description
1 polymer ?
#
loop_
_entity_poly.entity_id
_entity_poly.type
_entity_poly.pdbx_seq_one_letter_code
_entity_poly.pdbx_strand_id
1 'polypeptide(L)'
;LIDIYLPDFKYLNPQTAKEYSNAPDYPETAKAALAEAFRQCGTPTINPETGLMMRGVQVRHLVLPGHAQESRQILWNLYQTYGNRIGYSIMNQYTPMPQMKSHPLLSRKVTQQEYDNVVRYAKQIGIENAYTQEGEAACNSFIPEFFGQP
;
A
#
# COMPACT_ATOMS: atom_id res chain seq x y z
N LEU A 1 -2.77 -19.36 15.55
CA LEU A 1 -1.58 -18.69 14.97
C LEU A 1 -1.99 -18.11 13.63
N ILE A 2 -1.41 -16.98 13.21
CA ILE A 2 -1.70 -16.33 11.93
C ILE A 2 -0.79 -16.92 10.86
N ASP A 3 -1.35 -17.29 9.72
CA ASP A 3 -0.58 -17.84 8.60
C ASP A 3 -0.17 -16.75 7.60
N ILE A 4 -1.05 -15.78 7.34
CA ILE A 4 -0.83 -14.73 6.35
C ILE A 4 -1.18 -13.37 6.95
N TYR A 5 -0.27 -12.41 6.81
CA TYR A 5 -0.54 -11.00 7.09
C TYR A 5 -0.70 -10.20 5.79
N LEU A 6 -1.72 -9.34 5.72
CA LEU A 6 -1.95 -8.41 4.61
C LEU A 6 -1.96 -6.93 5.06
N PRO A 7 -0.87 -6.43 5.68
CA PRO A 7 -0.85 -5.11 6.29
C PRO A 7 -0.86 -4.00 5.24
N ASP A 8 -1.48 -2.87 5.58
CA ASP A 8 -1.35 -1.62 4.84
C ASP A 8 -0.12 -0.85 5.33
N PHE A 9 0.76 -0.43 4.42
CA PHE A 9 1.85 0.50 4.72
C PHE A 9 1.64 1.81 3.93
N LYS A 10 1.12 2.84 4.60
CA LYS A 10 0.59 4.06 3.97
C LYS A 10 1.59 5.21 3.90
N TYR A 11 2.30 5.46 5.01
CA TYR A 11 3.15 6.63 5.17
C TYR A 11 4.53 6.25 5.69
N LEU A 12 5.55 6.94 5.20
CA LEU A 12 6.89 6.93 5.78
C LEU A 12 7.21 8.28 6.43
N ASN A 13 6.57 9.36 6.00
CA ASN A 13 6.73 10.69 6.53
C ASN A 13 5.70 10.95 7.66
N PRO A 14 6.15 11.24 8.90
CA PRO A 14 5.28 11.63 10.01
C PRO A 14 4.33 12.80 9.69
N GLN A 15 4.78 13.75 8.86
CA GLN A 15 3.98 14.91 8.49
C GLN A 15 2.80 14.51 7.60
N THR A 16 3.02 13.68 6.58
CA THR A 16 1.94 13.15 5.73
C THR A 16 0.95 12.32 6.57
N ALA A 17 1.47 11.49 7.47
CA ALA A 17 0.65 10.66 8.34
C ALA A 17 -0.22 11.48 9.32
N LYS A 18 0.34 12.57 9.87
CA LYS A 18 -0.41 13.54 10.67
C LYS A 18 -1.48 14.23 9.85
N GLU A 19 -1.15 14.71 8.66
CA GLU A 19 -2.07 15.46 7.82
C GLU A 19 -3.26 14.61 7.34
N TYR A 20 -3.00 13.37 6.90
CA TYR A 20 -4.01 12.54 6.24
C TYR A 20 -4.70 11.53 7.15
N SER A 21 -4.15 11.28 8.35
CA SER A 21 -4.71 10.30 9.28
C SER A 21 -4.60 10.71 10.75
N ASN A 22 -4.12 11.94 11.05
CA ASN A 22 -3.89 12.42 12.42
C ASN A 22 -3.00 11.46 13.25
N ALA A 23 -2.06 10.78 12.59
CA ALA A 23 -1.24 9.72 13.19
C ALA A 23 0.26 9.97 12.91
N PRO A 24 0.89 10.97 13.54
CA PRO A 24 2.29 11.31 13.28
C PRO A 24 3.28 10.18 13.60
N ASP A 25 2.94 9.28 14.52
CA ASP A 25 3.74 8.12 14.93
C ASP A 25 3.53 6.89 14.03
N TYR A 26 2.63 6.97 13.05
CA TYR A 26 2.32 5.86 12.13
C TYR A 26 3.56 5.19 11.52
N PRO A 27 4.57 5.91 10.98
CA PRO A 27 5.69 5.25 10.31
C PRO A 27 6.46 4.30 11.23
N GLU A 28 6.67 4.68 12.49
CA GLU A 28 7.40 3.87 13.45
C GLU A 28 6.56 2.68 13.93
N THR A 29 5.29 2.95 14.27
CA THR A 29 4.34 1.90 14.69
C THR A 29 4.10 0.87 13.58
N ALA A 30 3.93 1.31 12.32
CA ALA A 30 3.72 0.44 11.17
C ALA A 30 4.95 -0.43 10.86
N LYS A 31 6.17 0.11 10.98
CA LYS A 31 7.41 -0.68 10.83
C LYS A 31 7.53 -1.74 11.91
N ALA A 32 7.26 -1.39 13.16
CA ALA A 32 7.32 -2.35 14.28
C ALA A 32 6.29 -3.47 14.10
N ALA A 33 5.05 -3.12 13.73
CA ALA A 33 4.00 -4.09 13.44
C ALA A 33 4.36 -5.01 12.26
N LEU A 34 4.94 -4.46 11.20
CA LEU A 34 5.39 -5.23 10.04
C LEU A 34 6.55 -6.17 10.39
N ALA A 35 7.50 -5.71 11.20
CA ALA A 35 8.61 -6.54 11.67
C ALA A 35 8.11 -7.74 12.50
N GLU A 36 7.11 -7.52 13.36
CA GLU A 36 6.49 -8.60 14.13
C GLU A 36 5.70 -9.56 13.23
N ALA A 37 4.93 -9.05 12.26
CA ALA A 37 4.25 -9.87 11.28
C ALA A 37 5.22 -10.76 10.49
N PHE A 38 6.37 -10.19 10.08
CA PHE A 38 7.42 -10.93 9.40
C PHE A 38 8.09 -11.96 10.32
N ARG A 39 8.34 -11.63 11.60
CA ARG A 39 8.87 -12.58 12.59
C ARG A 39 7.96 -13.80 12.76
N GLN A 40 6.64 -13.60 12.71
CA GLN A 40 5.67 -14.68 12.85
C GLN A 40 5.53 -15.53 11.60
N CYS A 41 5.39 -14.92 10.42
CA CYS A 41 5.04 -15.65 9.19
C CYS A 41 6.24 -15.97 8.29
N GLY A 42 7.28 -15.13 8.28
CA GLY A 42 8.46 -15.29 7.44
C GLY A 42 8.20 -15.07 5.95
N THR A 43 9.09 -15.63 5.12
CA THR A 43 9.02 -15.56 3.65
C THR A 43 7.77 -16.26 3.11
N PRO A 44 7.08 -15.69 2.11
CA PRO A 44 5.93 -16.33 1.48
C PRO A 44 6.19 -17.75 0.99
N THR A 45 5.28 -18.67 1.33
CA THR A 45 5.21 -20.01 0.74
C THR A 45 3.97 -20.11 -0.13
N ILE A 46 4.13 -20.65 -1.33
CA ILE A 46 3.06 -20.78 -2.32
C ILE A 46 2.73 -22.26 -2.49
N ASN A 47 1.44 -22.61 -2.49
CA ASN A 47 0.99 -23.93 -2.88
C ASN A 47 1.19 -24.09 -4.40
N PRO A 48 1.98 -25.06 -4.88
CA PRO A 48 2.34 -25.17 -6.30
C PRO A 48 1.16 -25.60 -7.18
N GLU A 49 0.14 -26.25 -6.62
CA GLU A 49 -1.02 -26.74 -7.37
C GLU A 49 -2.07 -25.64 -7.58
N THR A 50 -2.28 -24.81 -6.55
CA THR A 50 -3.32 -23.77 -6.55
C THR A 50 -2.79 -22.36 -6.83
N GLY A 51 -1.48 -22.14 -6.68
CA GLY A 51 -0.86 -20.83 -6.75
C GLY A 51 -1.17 -19.90 -5.56
N LEU A 52 -1.87 -20.40 -4.53
CA LEU A 52 -2.25 -19.60 -3.37
C LEU A 52 -1.09 -19.48 -2.37
N MET A 53 -0.95 -18.30 -1.77
CA MET A 53 -0.08 -18.12 -0.62
C MET A 53 -0.63 -18.91 0.56
N MET A 54 0.22 -19.74 1.18
CA MET A 54 -0.12 -20.55 2.35
C MET A 54 0.38 -19.94 3.65
N ARG A 55 1.49 -19.19 3.58
CA ARG A 55 2.07 -18.46 4.70
C ARG A 55 2.85 -17.26 4.17
N GLY A 56 2.94 -16.17 4.93
CA GLY A 56 3.83 -15.05 4.61
C GLY A 56 3.25 -13.67 4.91
N VAL A 57 3.93 -12.64 4.40
CA VAL A 57 3.49 -11.25 4.51
C VAL A 57 3.34 -10.63 3.12
N GLN A 58 2.18 -10.03 2.87
CA GLN A 58 1.84 -9.32 1.64
C GLN A 58 1.54 -7.85 1.98
N VAL A 59 2.51 -6.96 1.78
CA VAL A 59 2.35 -5.54 2.11
C VAL A 59 1.55 -4.82 1.03
N ARG A 60 0.45 -4.19 1.44
CA ARG A 60 -0.39 -3.36 0.57
C ARG A 60 0.02 -1.89 0.69
N HIS A 61 0.33 -1.28 -0.44
CA HIS A 61 0.68 0.13 -0.53
C HIS A 61 -0.24 0.82 -1.54
N LEU A 62 -1.12 1.68 -1.02
CA LEU A 62 -1.96 2.54 -1.85
C LEU A 62 -1.17 3.80 -2.20
N VAL A 63 -0.91 4.00 -3.48
CA VAL A 63 -0.36 5.26 -3.99
C VAL A 63 -1.41 6.35 -3.80
N LEU A 64 -1.00 7.49 -3.24
CA LEU A 64 -1.87 8.66 -3.05
C LEU A 64 -1.57 9.72 -4.12
N PRO A 65 -2.59 10.50 -4.56
CA PRO A 65 -2.41 11.55 -5.55
C PRO A 65 -1.42 12.60 -5.04
N GLY A 66 -0.40 12.93 -5.84
CA GLY A 66 0.67 13.86 -5.47
C GLY A 66 1.80 13.25 -4.64
N HIS A 67 1.71 11.97 -4.26
CA HIS A 67 2.65 11.32 -3.32
C HIS A 67 3.49 10.19 -3.93
N ALA A 68 3.64 10.17 -5.26
CA ALA A 68 4.45 9.14 -5.93
C ALA A 68 5.90 9.09 -5.43
N GLN A 69 6.47 10.21 -4.98
CA GLN A 69 7.82 10.24 -4.39
C GLN A 69 7.87 9.53 -3.02
N GLU A 70 6.90 9.78 -2.14
CA GLU A 70 6.81 9.09 -0.85
C GLU A 70 6.57 7.59 -1.07
N SER A 71 5.72 7.21 -2.03
CA SER A 71 5.52 5.82 -2.44
C SER A 71 6.83 5.12 -2.83
N ARG A 72 7.70 5.80 -3.59
CA ARG A 72 9.03 5.25 -3.94
C ARG A 72 9.91 5.08 -2.71
N GLN A 73 9.89 6.02 -1.77
CA GLN A 73 10.64 5.92 -0.52
C GLN A 73 10.15 4.76 0.35
N ILE A 74 8.83 4.54 0.41
CA ILE A 74 8.22 3.38 1.09
C ILE A 74 8.72 2.08 0.47
N LEU A 75 8.62 1.93 -0.85
CA LEU A 75 9.07 0.73 -1.55
C LEU A 75 10.56 0.48 -1.35
N TRP A 76 11.39 1.53 -1.41
CA TRP A 76 12.82 1.43 -1.11
C TRP A 76 13.08 0.96 0.32
N ASN A 77 12.41 1.55 1.31
CA ASN A 77 12.60 1.19 2.72
C ASN A 77 12.21 -0.28 2.98
N LEU A 78 11.08 -0.71 2.43
CA LEU A 78 10.62 -2.09 2.53
C LEU A 78 11.59 -3.06 1.83
N TYR A 79 12.04 -2.74 0.62
CA TYR A 79 12.96 -3.57 -0.14
C TYR A 79 14.33 -3.68 0.53
N GLN A 80 14.88 -2.59 1.09
CA GLN A 80 16.13 -2.63 1.84
C GLN A 80 16.04 -3.53 3.09
N THR A 81 14.86 -3.57 3.72
CA THR A 81 14.67 -4.33 4.97
C THR A 81 14.37 -5.81 4.68
N TYR A 82 13.46 -6.08 3.76
CA TYR A 82 12.90 -7.41 3.55
C TYR A 82 13.30 -8.04 2.20
N GLY A 83 13.72 -7.25 1.21
CA GLY A 83 13.97 -7.70 -0.16
C GLY A 83 12.71 -8.36 -0.76
N ASN A 84 12.90 -9.43 -1.52
CA ASN A 84 11.79 -10.24 -2.05
C ASN A 84 11.26 -11.29 -1.04
N ARG A 85 11.56 -11.15 0.26
CA ARG A 85 11.04 -12.03 1.33
C ARG A 85 9.65 -11.61 1.83
N ILE A 86 9.07 -10.58 1.25
CA ILE A 86 7.66 -10.22 1.39
C ILE A 86 7.07 -10.05 0.00
N GLY A 87 5.76 -10.20 -0.12
CA GLY A 87 5.05 -9.79 -1.32
C GLY A 87 4.66 -8.32 -1.25
N TYR A 88 4.58 -7.69 -2.41
CA TYR A 88 4.21 -6.27 -2.55
C TYR A 88 2.90 -6.18 -3.33
N SER A 89 1.96 -5.36 -2.87
CA SER A 89 0.75 -5.02 -3.60
C SER A 89 0.68 -3.51 -3.75
N ILE A 90 0.96 -3.01 -4.95
CA ILE A 90 0.98 -1.58 -5.27
C ILE A 90 -0.36 -1.24 -5.93
N MET A 91 -1.13 -0.39 -5.27
CA MET A 91 -2.52 -0.09 -5.66
C MET A 91 -2.66 1.38 -6.06
N ASN A 92 -3.57 1.69 -7.00
CA ASN A 92 -3.88 3.06 -7.42
C ASN A 92 -5.35 3.46 -7.15
N GLN A 93 -6.11 2.61 -6.47
CA GLN A 93 -7.56 2.71 -6.26
C GLN A 93 -7.96 3.74 -5.18
N TYR A 94 -7.36 4.92 -5.19
CA TYR A 94 -7.79 6.01 -4.33
C TYR A 94 -9.07 6.64 -4.91
N THR A 95 -10.15 6.64 -4.13
CA THR A 95 -11.41 7.32 -4.48
C THR A 95 -11.52 8.64 -3.72
N PRO A 96 -11.55 9.79 -4.41
CA PRO A 96 -11.76 11.08 -3.78
C PRO A 96 -13.12 11.14 -3.09
N MET A 97 -13.11 11.37 -1.77
CA MET A 97 -14.33 11.51 -1.00
C MET A 97 -14.93 12.91 -1.18
N PRO A 98 -16.26 13.09 -1.15
CA PRO A 98 -16.90 14.40 -1.31
C PRO A 98 -16.37 15.49 -0.36
N GLN A 99 -15.95 15.11 0.84
CA GLN A 99 -15.36 15.99 1.85
C GLN A 99 -14.00 16.55 1.44
N MET A 100 -13.29 15.88 0.52
CA MET A 100 -11.95 16.26 0.06
C MET A 100 -11.98 17.11 -1.22
N LYS A 101 -13.15 17.56 -1.69
CA LYS A 101 -13.31 18.33 -2.93
C LYS A 101 -12.42 19.58 -3.01
N SER A 102 -12.16 20.25 -1.88
CA SER A 102 -11.30 21.44 -1.82
C SER A 102 -9.83 21.11 -1.55
N HIS A 103 -9.48 19.86 -1.26
CA HIS A 103 -8.10 19.49 -0.98
C HIS A 103 -7.28 19.52 -2.27
N PRO A 104 -6.09 20.16 -2.30
CA PRO A 104 -5.31 20.35 -3.54
C PRO A 104 -4.82 19.07 -4.24
N LEU A 105 -4.86 17.92 -3.55
CA LEU A 105 -4.29 16.65 -4.00
C LEU A 105 -5.30 15.51 -3.85
N LEU A 106 -5.91 15.40 -2.67
CA LEU A 106 -6.90 14.36 -2.34
C LEU A 106 -8.28 14.57 -3.00
N SER A 107 -8.48 15.66 -3.74
CA SER A 107 -9.70 15.89 -4.54
C SER A 107 -9.74 15.12 -5.86
N ARG A 108 -8.65 14.44 -6.24
CA ARG A 108 -8.53 13.72 -7.52
C ARG A 108 -7.99 12.30 -7.33
N LYS A 109 -8.21 11.46 -8.34
CA LYS A 109 -7.58 10.13 -8.41
C LYS A 109 -6.08 10.24 -8.67
N VAL A 110 -5.37 9.16 -8.39
CA VAL A 110 -3.98 8.97 -8.85
C VAL A 110 -4.00 8.95 -10.38
N THR A 111 -3.12 9.74 -11.00
CA THR A 111 -2.95 9.71 -12.45
C THR A 111 -2.20 8.45 -12.89
N GLN A 112 -2.42 8.00 -14.12
CA GLN A 112 -1.68 6.85 -14.67
C GLN A 112 -0.16 7.08 -14.60
N GLN A 113 0.29 8.30 -14.90
CA GLN A 113 1.71 8.67 -14.86
C GLN A 113 2.32 8.56 -13.46
N GLU A 114 1.60 9.00 -12.42
CA GLU A 114 2.05 8.85 -11.03
C GLU A 114 2.22 7.38 -10.66
N TYR A 115 1.23 6.55 -11.00
CA TYR A 115 1.24 5.14 -10.70
C TYR A 115 2.33 4.38 -11.49
N ASP A 116 2.44 4.62 -12.79
CA ASP A 116 3.47 4.01 -13.65
C ASP A 116 4.88 4.35 -13.16
N ASN A 117 5.09 5.57 -12.65
CA ASN A 117 6.37 5.97 -12.07
C ASN A 117 6.71 5.16 -10.82
N VAL A 118 5.73 4.84 -9.97
CA VAL A 118 5.92 4.00 -8.78
C VAL A 118 6.20 2.55 -9.19
N VAL A 119 5.41 1.99 -10.11
CA VAL A 119 5.58 0.61 -10.60
C VAL A 119 6.93 0.43 -11.32
N ARG A 120 7.31 1.38 -12.18
CA ARG A 120 8.62 1.36 -12.86
C ARG A 120 9.75 1.40 -11.85
N TYR A 121 9.63 2.22 -10.81
CA TYR A 121 10.64 2.29 -9.76
C TYR A 121 10.74 0.98 -8.97
N ALA A 122 9.62 0.34 -8.63
CA ALA A 122 9.61 -0.97 -7.97
C ALA A 122 10.41 -2.01 -8.76
N LYS A 123 10.17 -2.07 -10.08
CA LYS A 123 10.92 -2.93 -11.01
C LYS A 123 12.42 -2.55 -11.04
N GLN A 124 12.74 -1.27 -11.11
CA GLN A 124 14.11 -0.77 -11.17
C GLN A 124 14.95 -1.16 -9.94
N ILE A 125 14.35 -1.18 -8.74
CA ILE A 125 15.07 -1.53 -7.51
C ILE A 125 15.17 -3.05 -7.27
N GLY A 126 14.52 -3.88 -8.10
CA GLY A 126 14.60 -5.34 -8.02
C GLY A 126 13.44 -6.03 -7.30
N ILE A 127 12.29 -5.35 -7.13
CA ILE A 127 11.09 -6.01 -6.63
C ILE A 127 10.54 -6.93 -7.72
N GLU A 128 10.54 -8.25 -7.44
CA GLU A 128 10.10 -9.29 -8.37
C GLU A 128 8.64 -9.68 -8.12
N ASN A 129 8.24 -9.78 -6.84
CA ASN A 129 6.93 -10.27 -6.41
C ASN A 129 5.98 -9.11 -6.11
N ALA A 130 5.62 -8.33 -7.15
CA ALA A 130 4.67 -7.23 -7.04
C ALA A 130 3.34 -7.52 -7.75
N TYR A 131 2.25 -7.45 -7.01
CA TYR A 131 0.89 -7.35 -7.55
C TYR A 131 0.62 -5.89 -7.91
N THR A 132 0.45 -5.64 -9.20
CA THR A 132 0.12 -4.33 -9.76
C THR A 132 -1.19 -4.43 -10.52
N GLN A 133 -1.98 -3.37 -10.49
CA GLN A 133 -3.25 -3.24 -11.19
C GLN A 133 -3.04 -2.62 -12.58
N GLU A 134 -3.58 -3.26 -13.63
CA GLU A 134 -3.74 -2.68 -14.98
C GLU A 134 -5.20 -2.22 -15.14
N GLY A 135 -5.44 -0.94 -15.48
CA GLY A 135 -6.78 -0.41 -15.75
C GLY A 135 -7.20 0.83 -14.95
N GLU A 136 -8.43 1.31 -15.20
CA GLU A 136 -8.98 2.52 -14.58
C GLU A 136 -9.15 2.39 -13.06
N ALA A 137 -8.60 3.35 -12.32
CA ALA A 137 -8.68 3.41 -10.86
C ALA A 137 -10.12 3.71 -10.39
N ALA A 138 -10.61 2.85 -9.48
CA ALA A 138 -11.77 2.99 -8.58
C ALA A 138 -13.01 3.75 -9.09
N CYS A 139 -14.08 3.02 -9.40
CA CYS A 139 -15.41 3.61 -9.64
C CYS A 139 -16.10 4.00 -8.32
N ASN A 140 -16.97 5.02 -8.35
CA ASN A 140 -17.79 5.43 -7.19
C ASN A 140 -18.66 4.30 -6.62
N SER A 141 -18.86 3.22 -7.39
CA SER A 141 -19.58 2.00 -6.98
C SER A 141 -18.93 1.22 -5.83
N PHE A 142 -17.68 1.56 -5.43
CA PHE A 142 -16.96 0.87 -4.36
C PHE A 142 -17.00 1.60 -3.01
N ILE A 143 -17.67 2.76 -2.89
CA ILE A 143 -17.88 3.43 -1.60
C ILE A 143 -19.17 2.86 -0.98
N PRO A 144 -19.12 2.11 0.13
CA PRO A 144 -20.33 1.68 0.81
C PRO A 144 -21.03 2.87 1.47
N GLU A 145 -22.36 2.84 1.50
CA GLU A 145 -23.15 3.80 2.27
C GLU A 145 -22.97 3.52 3.77
N PHE A 146 -22.05 4.25 4.40
CA PHE A 146 -21.80 4.12 5.84
C PHE A 146 -22.79 4.89 6.72
N PHE A 147 -23.73 5.64 6.13
CA PHE A 147 -24.75 6.36 6.87
C PHE A 147 -25.92 5.43 7.16
N GLY A 148 -25.95 4.88 8.37
CA GLY A 148 -27.20 4.43 8.97
C GLY A 148 -28.17 5.62 9.00
N GLN A 149 -29.42 5.38 8.60
CA GLN A 149 -30.49 6.34 8.82
C GLN A 149 -30.58 6.67 10.33
N PRO A 150 -30.87 7.94 10.68
CA PRO A 150 -31.03 8.34 12.08
C PRO A 150 -32.15 7.58 12.78
#